data_AF-A0A821LIZ3-F1
#
_entry.id   AF-A0A821LIZ3-F1
#
_cell.length_a   1.000
_cell.length_b   1.000
_cell.length_c   1.000
_cell.angle_alpha   90.00
_cell.angle_beta   90.00
_cell.angle_gamma   90.00
#
_symmetry.space_group_name_H-M   'P 1'
#
loop_
_entity.id
_entity.type
_entity.pdbx_description
1 polymer ?
#
loop_
_entity_poly.entity_id
_entity_poly.type
_entity_poly.pdbx_seq_one_letter_code
_entity_poly.pdbx_strand_id
1 'polypeptide(L)'
;LAFENSNCQDYITEKAFYNALAHGSIPIVLGTDENNYKNILPPNSFIYIEHYKNMSDLANQLRNISQNLDLFKFYHQWRIHYRLIVWPSNYFIDNLFCNLCIKLYEDEKPKSYNNFSRWLNQCK
;
A
#
# COMPACT_ATOMS: atom_id res chain seq x y z
N LEU A 1 6.91 10.53 -2.37
CA LEU A 1 5.86 10.01 -3.29
C LEU A 1 6.06 8.51 -3.39
N ALA A 2 4.98 7.73 -3.33
CA ALA A 2 5.00 6.27 -3.36
C ALA A 2 4.16 5.77 -4.55
N PHE A 3 4.55 6.18 -5.76
CA PHE A 3 3.86 5.81 -6.99
C PHE A 3 4.45 4.54 -7.56
N GLU A 4 3.59 3.67 -8.03
CA GLU A 4 4.00 2.47 -8.74
C GLU A 4 4.33 2.73 -10.19
N ASN A 5 5.15 1.85 -10.75
CA ASN A 5 5.63 1.96 -12.13
C ASN A 5 4.54 1.68 -13.17
N SER A 6 3.42 1.09 -12.75
CA SER A 6 2.27 0.75 -13.59
C SER A 6 1.01 0.74 -12.74
N ASN A 7 -0.13 1.02 -13.36
CA ASN A 7 -1.42 0.98 -12.71
C ASN A 7 -2.05 -0.41 -12.86
N CYS A 8 -1.86 -1.27 -11.86
CA CYS A 8 -2.31 -2.66 -11.89
C CYS A 8 -3.07 -3.04 -10.62
N GLN A 9 -4.03 -3.94 -10.74
CA GLN A 9 -4.66 -4.56 -9.58
C GLN A 9 -3.61 -5.29 -8.73
N ASP A 10 -3.68 -5.13 -7.42
CA ASP A 10 -2.84 -5.80 -6.40
C ASP A 10 -1.33 -5.46 -6.45
N TYR A 11 -0.89 -4.59 -7.38
CA TYR A 11 0.51 -4.19 -7.50
C TYR A 11 0.81 -3.04 -6.54
N ILE A 12 1.18 -3.38 -5.30
CA ILE A 12 1.66 -2.43 -4.29
C ILE A 12 2.99 -2.97 -3.73
N THR A 13 4.02 -2.14 -3.77
CA THR A 13 5.41 -2.55 -3.53
C THR A 13 6.00 -1.87 -2.29
N GLU A 14 7.32 -2.00 -2.10
CA GLU A 14 8.07 -1.45 -0.98
C GLU A 14 7.93 0.06 -0.84
N LYS A 15 7.50 0.77 -1.90
CA LYS A 15 7.38 2.24 -1.91
C LYS A 15 6.43 2.77 -0.84
N ALA A 16 5.26 2.15 -0.69
CA ALA A 16 4.30 2.56 0.33
C ALA A 16 4.72 2.07 1.73
N PHE A 17 5.24 0.85 1.82
CA PHE A 17 5.59 0.21 3.10
C PHE A 17 6.94 0.66 3.65
N TYR A 18 8.02 0.25 2.98
CA TYR A 18 9.39 0.44 3.45
C TYR A 18 9.83 1.88 3.22
N ASN A 19 9.75 2.40 1.99
CA ASN A 19 10.30 3.72 1.68
C ASN A 19 9.54 4.87 2.36
N ALA A 20 8.24 4.68 2.68
CA ALA A 20 7.41 5.71 3.29
C ALA A 20 7.03 5.41 4.75
N LEU A 21 6.14 4.45 5.01
CA LEU A 21 5.58 4.27 6.36
C LEU A 21 6.65 3.86 7.38
N ALA A 22 7.62 3.02 7.00
CA ALA A 22 8.69 2.60 7.90
C ALA A 22 9.64 3.75 8.27
N HIS A 23 9.77 4.74 7.40
CA HIS A 23 10.58 5.96 7.63
C HIS A 23 9.76 7.15 8.15
N GLY A 24 8.57 6.91 8.69
CA GLY A 24 7.78 7.98 9.34
C GLY A 24 7.04 8.90 8.37
N SER A 25 7.08 8.65 7.07
CA SER A 25 6.41 9.49 6.08
C SER A 25 4.96 9.04 5.84
N ILE A 26 4.11 9.97 5.41
CA ILE A 26 2.76 9.67 4.90
C ILE A 26 2.88 9.37 3.40
N PRO A 27 2.70 8.12 2.94
CA PRO A 27 2.76 7.79 1.52
C PRO A 27 1.63 8.49 0.75
N ILE A 28 2.00 9.14 -0.35
CA ILE A 28 1.09 9.60 -1.38
C ILE A 28 1.15 8.54 -2.49
N VAL A 29 0.05 7.83 -2.72
CA VAL A 29 0.04 6.60 -3.53
C VAL A 29 -0.71 6.78 -4.85
N LEU A 30 -0.23 6.06 -5.86
CA LEU A 30 -0.80 5.91 -7.20
C LEU A 30 -0.32 4.56 -7.74
N GLY A 31 -1.17 3.78 -8.39
CA GLY A 31 -0.78 2.46 -8.92
C GLY A 31 -1.89 1.41 -8.96
N THR A 32 -2.98 1.60 -8.24
CA THR A 32 -4.10 0.64 -8.18
C THR A 32 -5.31 1.33 -7.56
N ASP A 33 -6.46 0.66 -7.51
CA ASP A 33 -7.67 1.20 -6.91
C ASP A 33 -7.51 1.41 -5.39
N GLU A 34 -8.21 2.39 -4.83
CA GLU A 34 -8.13 2.73 -3.40
C GLU A 34 -8.41 1.53 -2.48
N ASN A 35 -9.33 0.64 -2.88
CA ASN A 35 -9.69 -0.54 -2.09
C ASN A 35 -8.50 -1.50 -1.90
N ASN A 36 -7.62 -1.62 -2.89
CA ASN A 36 -6.44 -2.46 -2.78
C ASN A 36 -5.47 -1.91 -1.72
N TYR A 37 -5.30 -0.59 -1.67
CA TYR A 37 -4.55 0.07 -0.60
C TYR A 37 -5.22 -0.13 0.76
N LYS A 38 -6.53 0.09 0.88
CA LYS A 38 -7.28 -0.09 2.14
C LYS A 38 -7.20 -1.51 2.71
N ASN A 39 -7.11 -2.52 1.84
CA ASN A 39 -7.04 -3.91 2.25
C ASN A 39 -5.69 -4.29 2.86
N ILE A 40 -4.61 -3.54 2.57
CA ILE A 40 -3.25 -3.93 2.97
C ILE A 40 -2.52 -2.88 3.81
N LEU A 41 -2.87 -1.60 3.68
CA LEU A 41 -2.28 -0.52 4.46
C LEU A 41 -3.10 -0.27 5.73
N PRO A 42 -2.47 0.18 6.82
CA PRO A 42 -3.21 0.58 8.01
C PRO A 42 -4.24 1.68 7.69
N PRO A 43 -5.36 1.72 8.42
CA PRO A 43 -6.39 2.73 8.19
C PRO A 43 -5.84 4.15 8.38
N ASN A 44 -6.28 5.08 7.53
CA ASN A 44 -5.87 6.49 7.55
C ASN A 44 -4.35 6.71 7.44
N SER A 45 -3.58 5.77 6.88
CA SER A 45 -2.12 5.88 6.83
C SER A 45 -1.56 6.49 5.54
N PHE A 46 -2.40 6.79 4.54
CA PHE A 46 -1.94 7.17 3.20
C PHE A 46 -2.85 8.22 2.57
N ILE A 47 -2.35 8.86 1.52
CA ILE A 47 -3.09 9.81 0.68
C ILE A 47 -3.24 9.20 -0.71
N TYR A 48 -4.49 8.96 -1.14
CA TYR A 48 -4.79 8.48 -2.49
C TYR A 48 -4.87 9.65 -3.47
N ILE A 49 -4.04 9.65 -4.50
CA ILE A 49 -3.93 10.82 -5.38
C ILE A 49 -5.21 11.09 -6.21
N GLU A 50 -5.95 10.05 -6.57
CA GLU A 50 -7.12 10.20 -7.44
C GLU A 50 -8.36 10.75 -6.71
N HIS A 51 -8.28 10.99 -5.40
CA HIS A 51 -9.30 11.77 -4.68
C HIS A 51 -9.29 13.25 -5.05
N TYR A 52 -8.18 13.75 -5.61
CA TYR A 52 -8.01 15.16 -5.91
C TYR A 52 -8.32 15.43 -7.37
N LYS A 53 -9.16 16.44 -7.62
CA LYS A 53 -9.54 16.83 -8.99
C LYS A 53 -8.35 17.34 -9.79
N ASN A 54 -7.38 17.97 -9.13
CA ASN A 54 -6.15 18.48 -9.73
C ASN A 54 -5.00 18.50 -8.72
N MET A 55 -3.78 18.69 -9.22
CA MET A 55 -2.56 18.69 -8.40
C MET A 55 -2.48 19.88 -7.44
N SER A 56 -3.13 21.00 -7.75
CA SER A 56 -3.18 22.17 -6.86
C SER A 56 -3.98 21.86 -5.59
N ASP A 57 -5.08 21.10 -5.71
CA ASP A 57 -5.88 20.66 -4.56
C ASP A 57 -5.06 19.74 -3.64
N LEU A 58 -4.31 18.79 -4.22
CA LEU A 58 -3.37 17.96 -3.46
C LEU A 58 -2.31 18.82 -2.77
N ALA A 59 -1.67 19.75 -3.48
CA ALA A 59 -0.64 20.61 -2.91
C ALA A 59 -1.16 21.45 -1.73
N ASN A 60 -2.39 21.97 -1.84
CA ASN A 60 -3.05 22.70 -0.75
C ASN A 60 -3.30 21.80 0.46
N GLN A 61 -3.76 20.56 0.24
CA GLN A 61 -3.95 19.61 1.33
C GLN A 61 -2.63 19.22 2.01
N LEU A 62 -1.56 19.00 1.25
CA LEU A 62 -0.23 18.71 1.81
C LEU A 62 0.30 19.88 2.64
N ARG A 63 0.06 21.13 2.21
CA ARG A 63 0.38 22.32 3.01
C ARG A 63 -0.43 22.39 4.30
N ASN A 64 -1.71 22.05 4.25
CA ASN A 64 -2.56 22.00 5.45
C ASN A 64 -2.05 20.92 6.43
N ILE A 65 -1.73 19.72 5.95
CA ILE A 65 -1.17 18.63 6.77
C ILE A 65 0.15 19.06 7.42
N SER A 66 1.04 19.75 6.69
CA SER A 66 2.34 20.16 7.24
C SER A 66 2.25 21.27 8.29
N GLN A 67 1.17 22.06 8.27
CA GLN A 67 0.94 23.16 9.20
C GLN A 67 0.03 22.79 10.37
N ASN A 68 -0.72 21.69 10.26
CA ASN A 68 -1.67 21.22 11.26
C ASN A 68 -1.18 19.93 11.94
N LEU A 69 -0.67 20.07 13.16
CA LEU A 69 -0.13 18.95 13.93
C LEU A 69 -1.18 17.86 14.23
N ASP A 70 -2.45 18.23 14.45
CA ASP A 70 -3.49 17.26 14.76
C ASP A 70 -3.85 16.43 13.52
N LEU A 71 -3.88 17.06 12.35
CA LEU A 71 -4.07 16.35 11.09
C LEU A 71 -2.86 15.46 10.77
N PHE A 72 -1.64 15.92 11.02
CA PHE A 72 -0.45 15.08 10.88
C PHE A 72 -0.49 13.87 11.82
N LYS A 73 -0.87 14.07 13.10
CA LYS A 73 -1.04 12.99 14.07
C LYS A 73 -2.12 12.01 13.63
N PHE A 74 -3.24 12.49 13.07
CA PHE A 74 -4.30 11.64 12.55
C PHE A 74 -3.77 10.61 11.54
N TYR A 75 -2.92 11.02 10.59
CA TYR A 75 -2.28 10.11 9.63
C TYR A 75 -1.27 9.12 10.25
N HIS A 76 -0.94 9.28 11.52
CA HIS A 76 -0.03 8.41 12.28
C HIS A 76 -0.71 7.65 13.43
N GLN A 77 -2.01 7.84 13.66
CA GLN A 77 -2.75 7.16 14.74
C GLN A 77 -2.74 5.65 14.61
N TRP A 78 -2.66 5.12 13.38
CA TRP A 78 -2.55 3.68 13.12
C TRP A 78 -1.37 3.04 13.87
N ARG A 79 -0.31 3.78 14.19
CA ARG A 79 0.86 3.25 14.91
C ARG A 79 0.54 2.76 16.33
N ILE A 80 -0.63 3.12 16.88
CA ILE A 80 -1.12 2.66 18.18
C ILE A 80 -1.54 1.18 18.11
N HIS A 81 -2.08 0.75 16.98
CA HIS A 81 -2.71 -0.58 16.84
C HIS A 81 -1.98 -1.49 15.84
N TYR A 82 -1.13 -0.93 14.98
CA TYR A 82 -0.44 -1.66 13.93
C TYR A 82 1.07 -1.45 14.01
N ARG A 83 1.82 -2.48 13.66
CA ARG A 83 3.29 -2.45 13.53
C ARG A 83 3.68 -2.89 12.13
N LEU A 84 4.57 -2.14 11.49
CA LEU A 84 5.20 -2.59 10.25
C LEU A 84 6.25 -3.64 10.58
N ILE A 85 6.19 -4.76 9.85
CA ILE A 85 7.20 -5.79 9.96
C ILE A 85 8.12 -5.66 8.76
N VAL A 86 9.30 -5.09 9.00
CA VAL A 86 10.37 -4.98 8.01
C VAL A 86 11.36 -6.10 8.29
N TRP A 87 11.35 -7.13 7.45
CA TRP A 87 12.25 -8.27 7.59
C TRP A 87 13.58 -7.99 6.89
N PRO A 88 14.74 -8.29 7.51
CA PRO A 88 15.99 -8.34 6.78
C PRO A 88 15.89 -9.41 5.67
N SER A 89 16.51 -9.13 4.51
CA SER A 89 16.27 -9.85 3.24
C SER A 89 16.49 -11.36 3.33
N ASN A 90 17.43 -11.81 4.16
CA ASN A 90 17.70 -13.22 4.43
C ASN A 90 16.55 -13.93 5.16
N TYR A 91 15.92 -13.26 6.13
CA TYR A 91 14.80 -13.84 6.89
C TYR A 91 13.52 -13.96 6.05
N PHE A 92 13.33 -13.03 5.09
CA PHE A 92 12.16 -13.00 4.22
C PHE A 92 12.10 -14.20 3.27
N ILE A 93 13.21 -14.50 2.57
CA ILE A 93 13.25 -15.58 1.57
C ILE A 93 13.01 -16.94 2.22
N ASP A 94 13.66 -17.22 3.36
CA ASP A 94 13.57 -18.51 4.05
C ASP A 94 12.14 -18.80 4.54
N ASN A 95 11.39 -17.76 4.92
CA ASN A 95 10.03 -17.90 5.42
C ASN A 95 8.96 -17.71 4.33
N LEU A 96 9.28 -17.15 3.17
CA LEU A 96 8.29 -16.83 2.14
C LEU A 96 7.60 -18.10 1.64
N PHE A 97 8.37 -19.13 1.28
CA PHE A 97 7.82 -20.37 0.75
C PHE A 97 7.08 -21.20 1.81
N CYS A 98 7.57 -21.21 3.06
CA CYS A 98 6.86 -21.86 4.16
C CYS A 98 5.50 -21.19 4.44
N ASN A 99 5.46 -19.87 4.54
CA ASN A 99 4.21 -19.13 4.75
C ASN A 99 3.26 -19.28 3.56
N LEU A 100 3.79 -19.30 2.32
CA LEU A 100 2.99 -19.56 1.13
C LEU A 100 2.38 -20.97 1.18
N CYS A 101 3.16 -21.98 1.55
CA CYS A 101 2.68 -23.36 1.68
C CYS A 101 1.56 -23.48 2.72
N ILE A 102 1.73 -22.87 3.90
CA ILE A 102 0.69 -22.83 4.94
C ILE A 102 -0.57 -22.17 4.40
N LYS A 103 -0.46 -21.00 3.77
CA LYS A 103 -1.63 -20.31 3.19
C LYS A 103 -2.32 -21.11 2.11
N LEU A 104 -1.57 -21.76 1.21
CA LEU A 104 -2.15 -22.60 0.15
C LEU A 104 -2.85 -23.85 0.72
N TYR A 105 -2.41 -24.35 1.87
CA TYR A 105 -3.04 -25.47 2.55
C TYR A 105 -4.32 -25.04 3.31
N GLU A 106 -4.29 -23.88 3.97
CA GLU A 106 -5.41 -23.34 4.76
C GLU A 106 -6.50 -22.69 3.92
N ASP A 107 -6.17 -22.15 2.75
CA ASP A 107 -7.14 -21.44 1.90
C ASP A 107 -8.07 -22.42 1.18
N GLU A 108 -9.29 -22.57 1.71
CA GLU A 108 -10.32 -23.42 1.12
C GLU A 108 -10.93 -22.86 -0.17
N LYS A 109 -10.62 -21.60 -0.54
CA LYS A 109 -11.22 -20.92 -1.69
C LYS A 109 -10.23 -20.87 -2.85
N PRO A 110 -10.31 -21.81 -3.81
CA PRO A 110 -9.46 -21.75 -5.00
C PRO A 110 -9.76 -20.47 -5.79
N LYS A 111 -8.75 -19.61 -5.93
CA LYS A 111 -8.77 -18.45 -6.83
C LYS A 111 -8.14 -18.86 -8.15
N SER A 112 -8.94 -18.92 -9.22
CA SER A 112 -8.47 -19.21 -10.57
C SER A 112 -8.84 -18.08 -11.52
N TYR A 113 -7.97 -17.86 -12.52
CA TYR A 113 -8.20 -16.88 -13.56
C TYR A 113 -8.48 -17.61 -14.88
N ASN A 114 -9.67 -17.39 -15.44
CA ASN A 114 -10.09 -18.06 -16.69
C ASN A 114 -9.22 -17.70 -17.90
N ASN A 115 -8.55 -16.54 -17.87
CA ASN A 115 -7.66 -16.11 -18.93
C ASN A 115 -6.43 -15.42 -18.31
N PHE A 116 -5.34 -16.17 -18.23
CA PHE A 116 -4.09 -15.70 -17.64
C PHE A 116 -3.53 -14.49 -18.38
N SER A 117 -3.49 -14.51 -19.72
CA SER A 117 -2.98 -13.38 -20.52
C SER A 117 -3.79 -12.11 -20.30
N ARG A 118 -5.12 -12.23 -20.18
CA ARG A 118 -5.99 -11.09 -19.87
C ARG A 118 -5.73 -10.57 -18.47
N TRP A 119 -5.53 -11.44 -17.49
CA TRP A 119 -5.17 -11.03 -16.13
C TRP A 119 -3.81 -10.32 -16.10
N LEU A 120 -2.81 -10.88 -16.77
CA LEU A 120 -1.46 -10.32 -16.82
C LEU A 120 -1.41 -8.94 -17.50
N ASN A 121 -2.23 -8.72 -18.54
CA ASN A 121 -2.22 -7.49 -19.35
C ASN A 121 -3.25 -6.45 -18.90
N GLN A 122 -3.78 -6.53 -17.67
CA GLN A 122 -4.72 -5.53 -17.13
C GLN A 122 -4.06 -4.22 -16.68
N CYS A 123 -2.73 -4.21 -16.61
CA CYS A 123 -1.93 -3.05 -16.23
C CYS A 123 -1.99 -1.93 -17.28
N LYS A 124 -2.16 -0.69 -16.82
CA LYS A 124 -2.01 0.52 -17.63
C LYS A 124 -0.69 1.21 -17.34
#